data_AF-A0A822C8Z9-F1
#
_entry.id   AF-A0A822C8Z9-F1
#
_cell.length_a   1.000
_cell.length_b   1.000
_cell.length_c   1.000
_cell.angle_alpha   90.00
_cell.angle_beta   90.00
_cell.angle_gamma   90.00
#
_symmetry.space_group_name_H-M   'P 1'
#
loop_
_entity.id
_entity.type
_entity.pdbx_description
1 polymer ?
#
loop_
_entity_poly.entity_id
_entity_poly.type
_entity_poly.pdbx_seq_one_letter_code
_entity_poly.pdbx_strand_id
1 'polypeptide(L)'
;HDIKDVLWYMQQQLGTGDTNLHVLGKLLWNMGQLDLAEKYFIRLLEQLSPDDRFRGDLYEDLANLAAQAKDYNKSVRWRKKALKFRQEHPSESSITTSKFIESIHS
;
A
#
# COMPACT_ATOMS: atom_id res chain seq x y z
N HIS A 1 22.39 -12.91 14.75
CA HIS A 1 21.00 -12.52 15.07
C HIS A 1 20.23 -12.65 13.78
N ASP A 2 19.36 -13.65 13.70
CA ASP A 2 18.60 -13.92 12.49
C ASP A 2 17.52 -12.83 12.36
N ILE A 3 17.30 -12.32 11.15
CA ILE A 3 16.23 -11.35 10.85
C ILE A 3 14.88 -11.90 11.31
N LYS A 4 14.72 -13.22 11.25
CA LYS A 4 13.54 -13.94 11.73
C LYS A 4 13.32 -13.77 13.24
N ASP A 5 14.38 -13.70 14.04
CA ASP A 5 14.27 -13.53 15.50
C ASP A 5 13.81 -12.11 15.84
N VAL A 6 14.33 -11.10 15.11
CA VAL A 6 13.91 -9.70 15.28
C VAL A 6 12.46 -9.51 14.83
N LEU A 7 12.08 -10.12 13.70
CA LEU A 7 10.69 -10.13 13.21
C LEU A 7 9.74 -10.82 14.19
N TRP A 8 10.12 -11.98 14.72
CA TRP A 8 9.31 -12.72 15.68
C TRP A 8 9.15 -11.94 16.98
N TYR A 9 10.24 -11.35 17.49
CA TYR A 9 10.21 -10.51 18.66
C TYR A 9 9.32 -9.26 18.47
N MET A 10 9.42 -8.60 17.31
CA MET A 10 8.55 -7.48 16.97
C MET A 10 7.07 -7.89 16.82
N GLN A 11 6.78 -9.04 16.21
CA GLN A 11 5.42 -9.57 16.14
C GLN A 11 4.81 -9.82 17.52
N GLN A 12 5.59 -10.38 18.44
CA GLN A 12 5.15 -10.66 19.81
C GLN A 12 4.95 -9.37 20.63
N GLN A 13 5.79 -8.35 20.42
CA GLN A 13 5.72 -7.09 21.18
C GLN A 13 4.65 -6.12 20.66
N LEU A 14 4.35 -6.11 19.37
CA LEU A 14 3.53 -5.05 18.75
C LEU A 14 2.04 -5.42 18.62
N GLY A 15 1.64 -6.68 18.72
CA GLY A 15 0.24 -7.12 18.58
C GLY A 15 -0.25 -7.23 17.12
N THR A 16 -1.46 -7.74 16.89
CA THR A 16 -1.98 -8.12 15.56
C THR A 16 -2.70 -7.00 14.80
N GLY A 17 -2.24 -5.75 14.90
CA GLY A 17 -2.85 -4.61 14.21
C GLY A 17 -2.37 -4.43 12.76
N ASP A 18 -3.23 -3.89 11.90
CA ASP A 18 -2.97 -3.55 10.49
C ASP A 18 -1.72 -2.68 10.30
N THR A 19 -1.49 -1.74 11.23
CA THR A 19 -0.31 -0.87 11.27
C THR A 19 1.01 -1.66 11.43
N ASN A 20 0.98 -2.82 12.09
CA ASN A 20 2.19 -3.59 12.33
C ASN A 20 2.64 -4.38 11.11
N LEU A 21 1.71 -4.89 10.29
CA LEU A 21 2.08 -5.59 9.06
C LEU A 21 2.67 -4.63 8.04
N HIS A 22 2.21 -3.38 8.01
CA HIS A 22 2.79 -2.35 7.14
C HIS A 22 4.22 -2.00 7.56
N VAL A 23 4.46 -1.77 8.85
CA VAL A 23 5.79 -1.48 9.39
C VAL A 23 6.76 -2.64 9.12
N LEU A 24 6.32 -3.89 9.34
CA LEU A 24 7.12 -5.07 9.05
C LEU A 24 7.42 -5.22 7.56
N GLY A 25 6.43 -5.00 6.68
CA GLY A 25 6.62 -5.01 5.24
C GLY A 25 7.62 -3.95 4.77
N LYS A 26 7.56 -2.73 5.33
CA LYS A 26 8.52 -1.65 5.06
C LYS A 26 9.92 -1.99 5.56
N LEU A 27 10.05 -2.59 6.73
CA LEU A 27 11.35 -3.03 7.25
C LEU A 27 11.98 -4.08 6.33
N LEU A 28 11.23 -5.11 5.97
CA LEU A 28 11.67 -6.15 5.02
C LEU A 28 12.08 -5.56 3.67
N TRP A 29 11.33 -4.58 3.19
CA TRP A 29 11.64 -3.86 1.96
C TRP A 29 12.97 -3.11 2.08
N ASN A 30 13.19 -2.37 3.17
CA ASN A 30 14.45 -1.66 3.44
C ASN A 30 15.65 -2.62 3.55
N MET A 31 15.42 -3.85 3.99
CA MET A 31 16.44 -4.91 4.06
C MET A 31 16.68 -5.60 2.71
N GLY A 32 15.96 -5.22 1.65
CA GLY A 32 16.05 -5.82 0.32
C GLY A 32 15.33 -7.17 0.19
N GLN A 33 14.58 -7.60 1.21
CA GLN A 33 13.79 -8.83 1.17
C GLN A 33 12.44 -8.58 0.46
N LEU A 34 12.51 -8.30 -0.84
CA LEU A 34 11.36 -7.86 -1.65
C LEU A 34 10.23 -8.89 -1.65
N ASP A 35 10.53 -10.18 -1.83
CA ASP A 35 9.51 -11.24 -1.87
C ASP A 35 8.76 -11.39 -0.54
N LEU A 36 9.45 -11.19 0.58
CA LEU A 36 8.85 -11.24 1.92
C LEU A 36 8.01 -10.00 2.16
N ALA A 37 8.54 -8.81 1.88
CA ALA A 37 7.81 -7.56 1.99
C ALA A 37 6.51 -7.57 1.16
N GLU A 38 6.56 -8.11 -0.06
CA GLU A 38 5.36 -8.26 -0.89
C GLU A 38 4.29 -9.13 -0.22
N LYS A 39 4.67 -10.28 0.34
CA LYS A 39 3.72 -11.18 1.03
C LYS A 39 3.03 -10.48 2.20
N TYR A 40 3.77 -9.69 2.97
CA TYR A 40 3.20 -8.94 4.10
C TYR A 40 2.25 -7.84 3.62
N PHE A 41 2.60 -7.09 2.57
CA PHE A 41 1.71 -6.08 2.00
C PHE A 41 0.45 -6.68 1.38
N ILE A 42 0.53 -7.82 0.70
CA ILE A 42 -0.66 -8.51 0.17
C ILE A 42 -1.56 -9.00 1.30
N ARG A 43 -0.99 -9.62 2.34
CA ARG A 43 -1.76 -10.08 3.50
C ARG A 43 -2.47 -8.92 4.21
N LEU A 44 -1.78 -7.80 4.38
CA LEU A 44 -2.39 -6.59 4.92
C LEU A 44 -3.54 -6.10 4.03
N LEU A 45 -3.34 -6.09 2.71
CA LEU A 45 -4.38 -5.69 1.76
C LEU A 45 -5.64 -6.57 1.86
N GLU A 46 -5.50 -7.85 2.18
CA GLU A 46 -6.61 -8.79 2.37
C GLU A 46 -7.36 -8.55 3.70
N GLN A 47 -6.68 -8.03 4.72
CA GLN A 47 -7.28 -7.72 6.03
C GLN A 47 -8.00 -6.37 6.05
N LEU A 48 -7.57 -5.43 5.21
CA LEU A 48 -8.19 -4.10 5.11
C LEU A 48 -9.57 -4.15 4.46
N SER A 49 -10.48 -3.33 4.97
CA SER A 49 -11.82 -3.13 4.38
C SER A 49 -11.72 -2.58 2.95
N PRO A 50 -12.62 -2.93 2.00
CA PRO A 50 -12.66 -2.38 0.63
C PRO A 50 -12.55 -0.87 0.54
N ASP A 51 -13.16 -0.17 1.50
CA ASP A 51 -13.29 1.30 1.55
C ASP A 51 -12.16 1.96 2.37
N ASP A 52 -11.20 1.17 2.86
CA ASP A 52 -10.10 1.72 3.67
C ASP A 52 -9.15 2.54 2.78
N ARG A 53 -9.05 3.84 3.09
CA ARG A 53 -8.16 4.77 2.38
C ARG A 53 -6.70 4.31 2.35
N PHE A 54 -6.28 3.53 3.35
CA PHE A 54 -4.93 2.96 3.43
C PHE A 54 -4.60 1.99 2.28
N ARG A 55 -5.61 1.42 1.61
CA ARG A 55 -5.38 0.57 0.43
C ARG A 55 -4.70 1.34 -0.70
N GLY A 56 -5.02 2.62 -0.87
CA GLY A 56 -4.42 3.47 -1.90
C GLY A 56 -2.90 3.54 -1.74
N ASP A 57 -2.44 3.80 -0.52
CA ASP A 57 -1.02 3.85 -0.17
C ASP A 57 -0.36 2.48 -0.31
N LEU A 58 -1.06 1.41 0.09
CA LEU A 58 -0.56 0.05 -0.01
C LEU A 58 -0.39 -0.42 -1.46
N TYR A 59 -1.26 0.02 -2.39
CA TYR A 59 -1.09 -0.23 -3.82
C TYR A 59 0.14 0.47 -4.39
N GLU A 60 0.44 1.70 -3.95
CA GLU A 60 1.66 2.42 -4.35
C GLU A 60 2.92 1.73 -3.82
N ASP A 61 2.88 1.26 -2.58
CA ASP A 61 3.99 0.51 -1.98
C ASP A 61 4.28 -0.79 -2.74
N LEU A 62 3.24 -1.55 -3.09
CA LEU A 62 3.36 -2.75 -3.92
C LEU A 62 3.89 -2.44 -5.34
N ALA A 63 3.48 -1.30 -5.92
CA ALA A 63 3.99 -0.87 -7.21
C ALA A 63 5.48 -0.53 -7.19
N ASN A 64 5.91 0.19 -6.16
CA ASN A 64 7.32 0.57 -5.97
C ASN A 64 8.18 -0.67 -5.68
N LEU A 65 7.69 -1.58 -4.85
CA LEU A 65 8.38 -2.82 -4.55
C LEU A 65 8.55 -3.70 -5.79
N ALA A 66 7.51 -3.84 -6.62
CA ALA A 66 7.59 -4.55 -7.89
C ALA A 66 8.58 -3.89 -8.88
N ALA A 67 8.61 -2.55 -8.93
CA ALA A 67 9.59 -1.84 -9.74
C ALA A 67 11.03 -2.09 -9.27
N GLN A 68 11.27 -2.11 -7.95
CA GLN A 68 12.57 -2.44 -7.38
C GLN A 68 12.98 -3.90 -7.65
N ALA A 69 12.02 -4.82 -7.68
CA ALA A 69 12.22 -6.21 -8.11
C ALA A 69 12.41 -6.35 -9.63
N LYS A 70 12.39 -5.25 -10.39
CA LYS A 70 12.45 -5.20 -11.87
C LYS A 70 11.27 -5.88 -12.57
N ASP A 71 10.17 -6.13 -11.85
CA ASP A 71 8.91 -6.58 -12.42
C ASP A 71 8.02 -5.38 -12.75
N TYR A 72 8.33 -4.74 -13.87
CA TYR A 72 7.61 -3.56 -14.34
C TYR A 72 6.15 -3.86 -14.71
N ASN A 73 5.85 -5.07 -15.18
CA ASN A 73 4.49 -5.49 -15.50
C ASN A 73 3.61 -5.48 -14.25
N LYS A 74 4.12 -6.05 -13.16
CA LYS A 74 3.44 -6.05 -11.87
C LYS A 74 3.35 -4.65 -11.27
N SER A 75 4.42 -3.85 -11.39
CA SER A 75 4.41 -2.44 -10.98
C SER A 75 3.28 -1.65 -11.64
N VAL A 76 3.16 -1.73 -12.98
CA VAL A 76 2.10 -1.04 -13.73
C VAL A 76 0.70 -1.51 -13.30
N ARG A 77 0.51 -2.82 -13.05
CA ARG A 77 -0.77 -3.34 -12.55
C ARG A 77 -1.15 -2.73 -11.21
N TRP A 78 -0.20 -2.63 -10.28
CA TRP A 78 -0.45 -2.03 -8.96
C TRP A 78 -0.72 -0.53 -9.05
N ARG A 79 0.04 0.22 -9.88
CA ARG A 79 -0.24 1.65 -10.11
C ARG A 79 -1.62 1.90 -10.70
N LYS A 80 -2.07 1.04 -11.63
CA LYS A 80 -3.43 1.13 -12.18
C LYS A 80 -4.50 0.94 -11.10
N LYS A 81 -4.29 0.00 -10.16
CA LYS A 81 -5.18 -0.18 -9.01
C LYS A 81 -5.17 1.03 -8.08
N ALA A 82 -4.00 1.59 -7.77
CA ALA A 82 -3.88 2.80 -6.95
C ALA A 82 -4.61 4.00 -7.58
N LEU A 83 -4.49 4.17 -8.91
CA LEU A 83 -5.18 5.21 -9.64
C LEU A 83 -6.70 5.02 -9.60
N LYS A 84 -7.17 3.80 -9.89
CA LYS A 84 -8.60 3.47 -9.84
C LYS A 84 -9.19 3.70 -8.44
N PHE A 85 -8.47 3.28 -7.39
CA PHE A 85 -8.88 3.51 -6.01
C PHE A 85 -9.01 5.01 -5.69
N ARG A 86 -8.05 5.84 -6.10
CA ARG A 86 -8.15 7.30 -5.92
C ARG A 86 -9.28 7.96 -6.72
N GLN A 87 -9.68 7.38 -7.85
CA GLN A 87 -10.83 7.86 -8.62
C GLN A 87 -12.16 7.48 -7.96
N GLU A 88 -12.24 6.29 -7.35
CA GLU A 88 -13.43 5.81 -6.64
C GLU A 88 -13.56 6.44 -5.24
N HIS A 89 -12.45 6.82 -4.61
CA HIS A 89 -12.39 7.51 -3.32
C HIS A 89 -11.69 8.88 -3.46
N PRO A 90 -12.28 9.83 -4.20
CA PRO A 90 -11.69 11.14 -4.38
C PRO A 90 -11.59 11.84 -3.02
N SER A 91 -10.42 12.40 -2.72
CA SER A 91 -10.28 13.29 -1.57
C SER A 91 -11.19 14.52 -1.73
N GLU A 92 -11.66 15.10 -0.64
CA GLU A 92 -12.54 16.31 -0.67
C GLU A 92 -11.98 17.44 -1.55
N SER A 93 -10.65 17.53 -1.66
CA SER A 93 -9.96 18.47 -2.54
C SER A 93 -10.25 18.26 -4.03
N SER A 94 -10.39 17.02 -4.50
CA SER A 94 -10.68 16.68 -5.90
C SER A 94 -12.16 16.84 -6.27
N ILE A 95 -13.06 16.62 -5.31
CA ILE A 95 -14.50 16.83 -5.50
C ILE A 95 -14.78 18.33 -5.70
N THR A 96 -14.11 19.18 -4.92
CA THR A 96 -14.26 20.64 -5.01
C THR A 96 -13.81 21.21 -6.36
N THR A 97 -12.71 20.69 -6.91
CA THR A 97 -12.21 21.13 -8.23
C THR A 97 -13.13 20.69 -9.36
N SER A 98 -13.67 19.47 -9.32
CA SER A 98 -14.63 19.00 -10.33
C SER A 98 -15.90 19.85 -10.34
N LYS A 99 -16.49 20.10 -9.17
CA LYS A 99 -17.69 20.94 -9.04
C LYS A 99 -17.45 22.40 -9.46
N PHE A 100 -16.27 22.93 -9.18
CA PHE A 100 -15.90 24.29 -9.59
C PHE A 100 -15.78 24.41 -11.11
N ILE A 101 -15.16 23.43 -11.78
CA ILE A 101 -15.05 23.42 -13.25
C ILE A 101 -16.43 23.29 -13.91
N GLU A 102 -17.30 22.41 -13.39
CA GLU A 102 -18.68 22.28 -13.87
C GLU A 102 -19.49 23.58 -13.68
N SER A 103 -19.29 24.30 -12.57
CA SER A 103 -19.94 25.58 -12.30
C SER A 103 -19.48 26.73 -13.20
N ILE A 104 -18.30 26.67 -13.80
CA ILE A 104 -17.82 27.70 -14.75
C ILE A 104 -18.41 27.48 -16.15
N HIS A 105 -18.80 26.25 -16.47
CA HIS A 105 -19.35 25.87 -17.77
C HIS A 105 -20.89 25.92 -17.86
N SER A 106 -21.58 26.22 -16.75
CA SER A 106 -23.04 26.45 -16.68
C SER A 106 -23.38 27.94 -16.67
#